data_AF-A0AAD8BWJ6-F1
#
_entry.id   AF-A0AAD8BWJ6-F1
#
_cell.length_a   1.000
_cell.length_b   1.000
_cell.length_c   1.000
_cell.angle_alpha   90.00
_cell.angle_beta   90.00
_cell.angle_gamma   90.00
#
_symmetry.space_group_name_H-M   'P 1'
#
loop_
_entity.id
_entity.type
_entity.pdbx_description
1 polymer ?
#
loop_
_entity_poly.entity_id
_entity_poly.type
_entity_poly.pdbx_seq_one_letter_code
_entity_poly.pdbx_strand_id
1 'polypeptide(L)'
;MASLTLLFLSHIPLLTLLLTFSSGSPVQSPDVLTPEEIRAIEPFTEDVMACANIPGLSLGIIRGGATYEIGLGNANTDDGHAASESTIFNLGSTAKAFVPYVLAELMNGADNSLAK
;
A
#
# COMPACT_ATOMS: atom_id res chain seq x y z
N MET A 1 61.59 30.56 15.99
CA MET A 1 60.81 29.56 15.22
C MET A 1 59.59 29.15 16.04
N ALA A 2 58.49 29.91 15.97
CA ALA A 2 57.27 29.63 16.74
C ALA A 2 56.03 30.26 16.08
N SER A 3 55.86 30.08 14.77
CA SER A 3 54.80 30.77 14.02
C SER A 3 54.21 29.97 12.85
N LEU A 4 54.12 28.63 12.98
CA LEU A 4 53.43 27.83 11.94
C LEU A 4 52.57 26.67 12.47
N THR A 5 52.61 26.38 13.77
CA THR A 5 51.85 25.26 14.38
C THR A 5 50.45 25.62 14.88
N LEU A 6 50.01 26.89 14.81
CA LEU A 6 48.71 27.34 15.33
C LEU A 6 47.62 27.54 14.28
N LEU A 7 47.90 27.38 12.98
CA LEU A 7 46.89 27.52 11.92
C LEU A 7 46.07 26.25 11.65
N PHE A 8 46.47 25.10 12.20
CA PHE A 8 45.80 23.82 11.95
C PHE A 8 44.85 23.35 13.07
N LEU A 9 44.64 24.15 14.12
CA LEU A 9 43.79 23.78 15.27
C LEU A 9 42.40 24.44 15.28
N SER A 10 42.07 25.32 14.33
CA SER A 10 40.78 26.05 14.34
C SER A 10 39.70 25.46 13.42
N HIS A 11 40.04 24.49 12.55
CA HIS A 11 39.10 23.93 11.56
C HIS A 11 38.65 22.50 11.90
N ILE A 12 39.23 21.90 12.94
CA ILE A 12 38.87 20.56 13.44
C ILE A 12 37.41 20.47 13.97
N PRO A 13 36.85 21.47 14.70
CA PRO A 13 35.48 21.31 15.23
C PRO A 13 34.40 21.45 14.16
N LEU A 14 34.70 22.11 13.02
CA LEU A 14 33.73 22.26 11.93
C LEU A 14 33.52 20.95 11.15
N LEU A 15 34.60 20.17 10.97
CA LEU A 15 34.52 18.88 10.27
C LEU A 15 33.84 17.79 11.11
N THR A 16 33.97 17.84 12.45
CA THR A 16 33.28 16.90 13.35
C THR A 16 31.78 17.19 13.45
N LEU A 17 31.36 18.45 13.32
CA LEU A 17 29.94 18.84 13.29
C LEU A 17 29.22 18.41 11.99
N LEU A 18 29.93 18.35 10.85
CA LEU A 18 29.36 17.88 9.59
C LEU A 18 29.14 16.35 9.54
N LEU A 19 29.90 15.56 10.31
CA LEU A 19 29.80 14.10 10.32
C LEU A 19 28.64 13.56 11.18
N THR A 20 28.08 14.35 12.10
CA THR A 20 26.96 13.94 12.95
C THR A 20 25.59 14.06 12.30
N PHE A 21 25.48 14.62 11.09
CA PHE A 21 24.19 14.89 10.43
C PHE A 21 23.66 13.76 9.53
N SER A 22 24.38 12.64 9.38
CA SER A 22 24.02 11.57 8.42
C SER A 22 23.27 10.38 9.03
N SER A 23 22.74 10.48 10.26
CA SER A 23 21.93 9.41 10.87
C SER A 23 20.44 9.62 10.60
N GLY A 24 20.07 9.77 9.33
CA GLY A 24 18.68 9.59 8.92
C GLY A 24 18.32 8.12 9.10
N SER A 25 17.63 7.78 10.20
CA SER A 25 17.02 6.45 10.30
C SER A 25 16.06 6.29 9.12
N PRO A 26 16.04 5.14 8.42
CA PRO A 26 15.00 4.91 7.43
C PRO A 26 13.66 5.07 8.15
N VAL A 27 12.83 6.01 7.71
CA VAL A 27 11.43 6.10 8.13
C VAL A 27 10.78 4.85 7.56
N GLN A 28 10.76 3.79 8.37
CA GLN A 28 10.05 2.57 8.03
C GLN A 28 8.58 2.90 8.17
N SER A 29 7.89 3.05 7.04
CA SER A 29 6.44 3.20 7.04
C SER A 29 5.86 2.05 7.85
N PRO A 30 4.98 2.33 8.84
CA PRO A 30 4.39 1.28 9.64
C PRO A 30 3.68 0.29 8.72
N ASP A 31 3.84 -1.00 9.02
CA ASP A 31 3.25 -2.11 8.25
C ASP A 31 1.74 -2.29 8.50
N VAL A 32 1.09 -1.22 8.97
CA VAL A 32 -0.31 -1.14 9.40
C VAL A 32 -0.86 0.21 8.97
N LEU A 33 -2.13 0.25 8.58
CA LEU A 33 -2.84 1.49 8.33
C LEU A 33 -2.99 2.28 9.62
N THR A 34 -2.61 3.56 9.59
CA THR A 34 -2.83 4.45 10.72
C THR A 34 -4.33 4.75 10.87
N PRO A 35 -4.82 5.08 12.08
CA PRO A 35 -6.20 5.50 12.27
C PRO A 35 -6.60 6.72 11.44
N GLU A 36 -5.64 7.61 11.13
CA GLU A 36 -5.87 8.77 10.27
C GLU A 36 -6.10 8.36 8.82
N GLU A 37 -5.28 7.42 8.29
CA GLU A 37 -5.49 6.89 6.94
C GLU A 37 -6.85 6.18 6.82
N ILE A 38 -7.23 5.37 7.82
CA ILE A 38 -8.54 4.70 7.84
C ILE A 38 -9.67 5.73 7.78
N ARG A 39 -9.61 6.78 8.61
CA ARG A 39 -10.61 7.86 8.60
C ARG A 39 -10.67 8.63 7.28
N ALA A 40 -9.57 8.69 6.54
CA ALA A 40 -9.51 9.40 5.26
C ALA A 40 -10.00 8.56 4.07
N ILE A 41 -9.99 7.22 4.18
CA ILE A 41 -10.36 6.31 3.08
C ILE A 41 -11.84 6.44 2.70
N GLU A 42 -12.74 6.39 3.68
CA GLU A 42 -14.18 6.45 3.44
C GLU A 42 -14.61 7.74 2.71
N PRO A 43 -14.33 8.96 3.20
CA PRO A 43 -14.75 10.19 2.52
C PRO A 43 -14.12 10.33 1.13
N PHE A 44 -12.85 9.94 0.96
CA PHE A 44 -12.22 9.92 -0.36
C PHE A 44 -12.93 8.96 -1.33
N THR A 45 -13.34 7.79 -0.85
CA THR A 45 -14.02 6.80 -1.68
C THR A 45 -15.42 7.27 -2.05
N GLU A 46 -16.15 7.86 -1.10
CA GLU A 46 -17.47 8.47 -1.36
C GLU A 46 -17.38 9.62 -2.39
N ASP A 47 -16.37 10.48 -2.30
CA ASP A 47 -16.13 11.55 -3.29
C ASP A 47 -15.93 10.98 -4.70
N VAL A 48 -15.12 9.93 -4.83
CA VAL A 48 -14.89 9.24 -6.11
C VAL A 48 -16.19 8.59 -6.61
N MET A 49 -16.93 7.91 -5.74
CA MET A 49 -18.21 7.28 -6.09
C MET A 49 -19.21 8.31 -6.58
N ALA A 50 -19.31 9.46 -5.92
CA ALA A 50 -20.17 10.56 -6.33
C ALA A 50 -19.75 11.14 -7.69
N CYS A 51 -18.46 11.42 -7.90
CA CYS A 51 -17.96 11.92 -9.18
C CYS A 51 -18.22 10.95 -10.34
N ALA A 52 -18.13 9.65 -10.11
CA ALA A 52 -18.28 8.63 -11.14
C ALA A 52 -19.70 8.04 -11.23
N ASN A 53 -20.65 8.50 -10.40
CA ASN A 53 -21.99 7.94 -10.26
C ASN A 53 -21.98 6.41 -10.00
N ILE A 54 -21.10 5.96 -9.12
CA ILE A 54 -20.99 4.55 -8.73
C ILE A 54 -22.04 4.28 -7.64
N PRO A 55 -23.04 3.41 -7.87
CA PRO A 55 -24.14 3.19 -6.94
C PRO A 55 -23.73 2.41 -5.69
N GLY A 56 -22.76 1.51 -5.80
CA GLY A 56 -22.27 0.69 -4.69
C GLY A 56 -20.88 0.12 -4.98
N LEU A 57 -20.11 -0.08 -3.91
CA LEU A 57 -18.72 -0.54 -3.96
C LEU A 57 -18.39 -1.37 -2.71
N SER A 58 -17.60 -2.43 -2.88
CA SER A 58 -16.86 -3.07 -1.79
C SER A 58 -15.37 -2.79 -2.00
N LEU A 59 -14.70 -2.28 -0.97
CA LEU A 59 -13.30 -1.87 -1.00
C LEU A 59 -12.51 -2.64 0.06
N GLY A 60 -11.46 -3.32 -0.36
CA GLY A 60 -10.46 -3.94 0.51
C GLY A 60 -9.09 -3.31 0.32
N ILE A 61 -8.41 -2.96 1.41
CA ILE A 61 -7.05 -2.42 1.44
C ILE A 61 -6.20 -3.32 2.32
N ILE A 62 -5.10 -3.82 1.73
CA ILE A 62 -4.14 -4.69 2.41
C ILE A 62 -2.80 -3.96 2.45
N ARG A 63 -2.23 -3.79 3.65
CA ARG A 63 -0.88 -3.26 3.86
C ARG A 63 -0.20 -4.13 4.91
N GLY A 64 0.88 -4.80 4.53
CA GLY A 64 1.55 -5.71 5.44
C GLY A 64 0.65 -6.86 5.87
N GLY A 65 0.50 -7.02 7.18
CA GLY A 65 -0.47 -7.92 7.80
C GLY A 65 -1.84 -7.31 8.12
N ALA A 66 -2.06 -6.02 7.82
CA ALA A 66 -3.31 -5.34 8.12
C ALA A 66 -4.28 -5.36 6.93
N THR A 67 -5.54 -5.65 7.22
CA THR A 67 -6.66 -5.64 6.28
C THR A 67 -7.71 -4.64 6.75
N TYR A 68 -8.14 -3.76 5.86
CA TYR A 68 -9.29 -2.88 6.05
C TYR A 68 -10.29 -3.13 4.92
N GLU A 69 -11.54 -3.38 5.28
CA GLU A 69 -12.61 -3.70 4.35
C GLU A 69 -13.87 -2.88 4.68
N ILE A 70 -14.54 -2.38 3.65
CA ILE A 70 -15.77 -1.60 3.79
C ILE A 70 -16.66 -1.77 2.56
N GLY A 71 -17.99 -1.83 2.78
CA GLY A 71 -18.99 -1.65 1.74
C GLY A 71 -19.61 -0.25 1.80
N LEU A 72 -19.80 0.38 0.65
CA LEU A 72 -20.34 1.72 0.50
C LEU A 72 -21.46 1.76 -0.54
N GLY A 73 -22.49 2.56 -0.29
CA GLY A 73 -23.63 2.71 -1.18
C GLY A 73 -24.56 1.50 -1.21
N ASN A 74 -25.22 1.28 -2.36
CA ASN A 74 -26.24 0.26 -2.54
C ASN A 74 -25.76 -0.84 -3.49
N ALA A 75 -25.81 -2.09 -3.03
CA ALA A 75 -25.62 -3.29 -3.84
C ALA A 75 -26.76 -3.49 -4.84
N ASN A 76 -27.97 -3.04 -4.49
CA ASN A 76 -29.13 -3.03 -5.38
C ASN A 76 -29.81 -1.67 -5.33
N THR A 77 -29.89 -1.00 -6.48
CA THR A 77 -30.50 0.33 -6.61
C THR A 77 -32.02 0.30 -6.61
N ASP A 78 -32.63 -0.86 -6.91
CA ASP A 78 -34.09 -0.97 -7.04
C ASP A 78 -34.80 -1.03 -5.69
N ASP A 79 -34.20 -1.75 -4.73
CA ASP A 79 -34.72 -1.92 -3.36
C ASP A 79 -33.88 -1.19 -2.29
N GLY A 80 -32.77 -0.57 -2.69
CA GLY A 80 -31.85 0.14 -1.80
C GLY A 80 -31.04 -0.79 -0.89
N HIS A 81 -30.88 -2.07 -1.24
CA HIS A 81 -30.05 -2.97 -0.44
C HIS A 81 -28.63 -2.44 -0.33
N ALA A 82 -28.15 -2.23 0.90
CA ALA A 82 -26.83 -1.67 1.16
C ALA A 82 -25.72 -2.64 0.70
N ALA A 83 -24.63 -2.07 0.19
CA ALA A 83 -23.41 -2.83 -0.05
C ALA A 83 -22.66 -3.09 1.27
N SER A 84 -21.95 -4.21 1.30
CA SER A 84 -21.06 -4.65 2.38
C SER A 84 -19.76 -5.18 1.79
N GLU A 85 -18.76 -5.39 2.63
CA GLU A 85 -17.51 -6.08 2.30
C GLU A 85 -17.77 -7.45 1.65
N SER A 86 -18.86 -8.11 2.03
CA SER A 86 -19.27 -9.43 1.53
C SER A 86 -20.18 -9.40 0.29
N THR A 87 -20.48 -8.22 -0.28
CA THR A 87 -21.31 -8.11 -1.48
C THR A 87 -20.59 -8.67 -2.71
N ILE A 88 -21.27 -9.53 -3.48
CA ILE A 88 -20.71 -10.16 -4.68
C ILE A 88 -20.97 -9.28 -5.90
N PHE A 89 -19.90 -8.83 -6.56
CA PHE A 89 -19.95 -8.10 -7.83
C PHE A 89 -19.41 -8.93 -8.99
N ASN A 90 -19.88 -8.64 -10.21
CA ASN A 90 -19.29 -9.21 -11.41
C ASN A 90 -17.88 -8.65 -11.65
N LEU A 91 -16.88 -9.52 -11.65
CA LEU A 91 -15.45 -9.14 -11.76
C LEU A 91 -15.07 -8.52 -13.13
N GLY A 92 -15.84 -8.81 -14.19
CA GLY A 92 -15.52 -8.32 -15.52
C GLY A 92 -14.10 -8.71 -15.97
N SER A 93 -13.32 -7.74 -16.46
CA SER A 93 -11.96 -8.02 -16.94
C SER A 93 -10.95 -8.35 -15.84
N THR A 94 -11.22 -8.07 -14.57
CA THR A 94 -10.29 -8.47 -13.48
C THR A 94 -10.20 -9.99 -13.35
N ALA A 95 -11.23 -10.72 -13.79
CA ALA A 95 -11.22 -12.18 -13.89
C ALA A 95 -10.07 -12.73 -14.76
N LYS A 96 -9.52 -11.91 -15.68
CA LYS A 96 -8.39 -12.32 -16.53
C LYS A 96 -7.10 -12.59 -15.75
N ALA A 97 -6.97 -12.07 -14.52
CA ALA A 97 -5.83 -12.40 -13.66
C ALA A 97 -5.83 -13.88 -13.21
N PHE A 98 -7.01 -14.51 -13.13
CA PHE A 98 -7.12 -15.90 -12.69
C PHE A 98 -6.66 -16.90 -13.75
N VAL A 99 -6.85 -16.61 -15.04
CA VAL A 99 -6.45 -17.52 -16.13
C VAL A 99 -4.95 -17.85 -16.13
N PRO A 100 -4.02 -16.88 -16.13
CA PRO A 100 -2.60 -17.18 -16.07
C PRO A 100 -2.19 -17.77 -14.73
N TYR A 101 -2.85 -17.40 -13.62
CA TYR A 101 -2.60 -18.02 -12.32
C TYR A 101 -2.90 -19.53 -12.36
N VAL A 102 -4.09 -19.92 -12.82
CA VAL A 102 -4.47 -21.34 -12.95
C VAL A 102 -3.54 -22.07 -13.92
N LEU A 103 -3.18 -21.45 -15.05
CA LEU A 103 -2.24 -22.04 -15.99
C LEU A 103 -0.87 -22.28 -15.36
N ALA A 104 -0.35 -21.32 -14.59
CA ALA A 104 0.92 -21.46 -13.89
C ALA A 104 0.87 -22.59 -12.86
N GLU A 105 -0.21 -22.70 -12.07
CA GLU A 105 -0.41 -23.79 -11.12
C GLU A 105 -0.46 -25.16 -11.82
N LEU A 106 -1.14 -25.25 -12.97
CA LEU A 106 -1.19 -26.48 -13.77
C LEU A 106 0.19 -26.84 -14.33
N MET A 107 0.97 -25.87 -14.82
CA MET A 107 2.32 -26.08 -15.34
C MET A 107 3.29 -26.50 -14.21
N ASN A 108 3.24 -25.82 -13.06
CA ASN A 108 4.01 -26.17 -11.87
C ASN A 108 3.67 -27.57 -11.34
N GLY A 109 2.39 -27.96 -11.41
CA GLY A 109 1.95 -29.32 -11.08
C GLY A 109 2.36 -30.36 -12.13
N ALA A 110 2.38 -29.99 -13.41
CA ALA A 110 2.68 -30.88 -14.54
C ALA A 110 4.17 -31.24 -14.65
N ASP A 111 5.08 -30.35 -14.23
CA ASP A 111 6.53 -30.60 -14.17
C ASP A 111 6.92 -31.75 -13.21
N ASN A 112 6.00 -32.23 -12.37
CA ASN A 112 6.21 -33.43 -11.53
C ASN A 112 5.80 -34.75 -12.22
N SER A 113 5.30 -34.71 -13.47
CA SER A 113 4.85 -35.90 -14.21
C SER A 113 5.55 -36.16 -15.55
N LEU A 114 6.30 -35.18 -16.08
CA LEU A 114 7.04 -35.33 -17.35
C LEU A 114 8.55 -35.53 -17.17
N ALA A 115 9.04 -35.63 -15.93
CA ALA A 115 10.42 -35.99 -15.59
C ALA A 115 10.60 -37.51 -15.31
N LYS A 116 9.79 -38.37 -15.94
CA LYS A 116 9.92 -39.83 -15.86
C LYS A 116 10.04 -40.47 -17.23
#